data_AF-A0A535IA28-F1
#
_entry.id   AF-A0A535IA28-F1
#
_cell.length_a   1.000
_cell.length_b   1.000
_cell.length_c   1.000
_cell.angle_alpha   90.00
_cell.angle_beta   90.00
_cell.angle_gamma   90.00
#
_symmetry.space_group_name_H-M   'P 1'
#
loop_
_entity.id
_entity.type
_entity.pdbx_description
1 polymer ?
#
loop_
_entity_poly.entity_id
_entity_poly.type
_entity_poly.pdbx_seq_one_letter_code
_entity_poly.pdbx_strand_id
1 'polypeptide(L)' 'MASSPSQGPSGAELAGLGVMLAAAFVAPMVLGVVLDGVLRTSPLFVFVGLALGIVAAVAVVYVRYVRRYW' A
#
# COMPACT_ATOMS: atom_id res chain seq x y z
N MET A 1 -8.88 40.85 1.34
CA MET A 1 -8.45 39.67 0.58
C MET A 1 -7.15 39.19 1.21
N ALA A 2 -7.16 38.06 1.92
CA ALA A 2 -5.94 37.47 2.47
C ALA A 2 -5.92 35.99 2.08
N SER A 3 -4.91 35.62 1.29
CA SER A 3 -4.66 34.29 0.75
C SER A 3 -4.46 33.28 1.87
N SER A 4 -5.32 32.26 1.93
CA SER A 4 -5.11 31.07 2.75
C SER A 4 -3.76 30.45 2.38
N PRO A 5 -2.83 30.21 3.31
CA PRO A 5 -1.62 29.48 2.99
C PRO A 5 -2.07 28.07 2.59
N SER A 6 -1.77 27.68 1.36
CA SER A 6 -1.87 26.29 0.93
C SER A 6 -0.82 25.50 1.72
N GLN A 7 -1.15 25.12 2.96
CA GLN A 7 -0.31 24.28 3.79
C GLN A 7 -0.27 22.91 3.09
N GLY A 8 0.83 22.64 2.38
CA GLY A 8 1.07 21.34 1.78
C GLY A 8 1.07 20.23 2.86
N PRO A 9 0.96 18.95 2.45
CA PRO A 9 0.96 17.83 3.39
C PRO A 9 2.17 17.90 4.34
N SER A 10 1.92 17.76 5.63
CA SER A 10 2.98 17.75 6.64
C SER A 10 3.91 16.56 6.43
N GLY A 11 5.18 16.69 6.83
CA GLY A 11 6.16 15.59 6.72
C GLY A 11 5.72 14.32 7.46
N ALA A 12 4.98 14.47 8.57
CA ALA A 12 4.40 13.35 9.31
C ALA A 12 3.30 12.64 8.52
N GLU A 13 2.46 13.38 7.78
CA GLU A 13 1.45 12.79 6.89
C GLU A 13 2.12 12.02 5.75
N LEU A 14 3.14 12.58 5.11
CA LEU A 14 3.90 11.91 4.04
C LEU A 14 4.57 10.63 4.54
N ALA A 15 5.17 10.65 5.73
CA ALA A 15 5.76 9.47 6.36
C ALA A 15 4.68 8.41 6.67
N GLY A 16 3.55 8.81 7.24
CA GLY A 16 2.43 7.90 7.52
C GLY A 16 1.86 7.24 6.26
N LEU A 17 1.81 7.98 5.15
CA LEU A 17 1.39 7.47 3.85
C LEU A 17 2.39 6.47 3.28
N GLY A 18 3.70 6.76 3.38
CA GLY A 18 4.76 5.84 2.97
C GLY A 18 4.69 4.53 3.74
N VAL A 19 4.56 4.59 5.08
CA VAL A 19 4.43 3.40 5.94
C VAL A 19 3.18 2.61 5.61
N MET A 20 2.04 3.27 5.41
CA MET A 20 0.79 2.61 5.05
C MET A 20 0.91 1.87 3.71
N LEU A 21 1.51 2.50 2.69
CA LEU A 21 1.70 1.90 1.38
C LEU A 21 2.67 0.71 1.45
N ALA A 22 3.78 0.88 2.16
CA ALA A 22 4.75 -0.19 2.37
C ALA A 22 4.11 -1.37 3.10
N ALA A 23 3.35 -1.14 4.17
CA ALA A 23 2.65 -2.19 4.90
C ALA A 23 1.62 -2.92 4.02
N ALA A 24 0.85 -2.18 3.21
CA ALA A 24 -0.14 -2.75 2.29
C ALA A 24 0.48 -3.68 1.24
N PHE A 25 1.73 -3.43 0.84
CA PHE A 25 2.47 -4.29 -0.08
C PHE A 25 3.19 -5.43 0.64
N VAL A 26 3.96 -5.12 1.68
CA VAL A 26 4.87 -6.05 2.36
C VAL A 26 4.09 -7.12 3.11
N ALA A 27 2.96 -6.79 3.76
CA ALA A 27 2.18 -7.76 4.53
C ALA A 27 1.68 -8.96 3.70
N PRO A 28 0.95 -8.78 2.58
CA PRO A 28 0.52 -9.91 1.75
C PRO A 28 1.68 -10.63 1.06
N MET A 29 2.79 -9.93 0.77
CA MET A 29 3.99 -10.56 0.20
C MET A 29 4.66 -11.51 1.20
N VAL A 30 4.88 -11.05 2.44
CA VAL A 30 5.42 -11.87 3.53
C VAL A 30 4.50 -13.05 3.82
N LEU A 31 3.17 -12.83 3.82
CA LEU A 31 2.20 -13.91 3.99
C LEU A 31 2.33 -14.97 2.88
N GLY A 32 2.49 -14.55 1.63
CA GLY A 32 2.71 -15.45 0.49
C GLY A 32 3.98 -16.29 0.62
N VAL A 33 5.08 -15.68 1.06
CA VAL A 33 6.36 -16.38 1.33
C VAL A 33 6.20 -17.42 2.43
N VAL A 34 5.56 -17.05 3.55
CA VAL A 34 5.34 -17.95 4.68
C VAL A 34 4.45 -19.13 4.27
N LEU A 35 3.37 -18.87 3.53
CA LEU A 35 2.47 -19.91 3.03
C LEU A 35 3.18 -20.87 2.06
N ASP A 36 3.99 -20.36 1.13
CA ASP A 36 4.77 -21.21 0.23
C ASP A 36 5.77 -22.09 0.98
N GLY A 37 6.38 -21.57 2.05
CA GLY A 37 7.27 -22.33 2.91
C GLY A 37 6.58 -23.48 3.65
N VAL A 38 5.34 -23.27 4.11
CA VAL A 38 4.56 -24.30 4.82
C VAL A 38 3.98 -25.34 3.85
N LEU A 39 3.48 -24.90 2.70
CA LEU A 39 2.74 -25.75 1.76
C LEU A 39 3.62 -26.43 0.71
N ARG A 40 4.91 -26.07 0.60
CA ARG A 40 5.86 -26.54 -0.45
C ARG A 40 5.34 -26.32 -1.88
N THR A 41 4.43 -25.38 -2.05
CA THR A 41 3.83 -24.97 -3.33
C THR A 41 4.67 -23.92 -4.06
N SER A 42 5.93 -23.75 -3.66
CA SER A 42 6.79 -22.68 -4.14
C SER A 42 6.89 -22.71 -5.67
N PRO A 43 6.62 -21.59 -6.39
CA PRO A 43 6.52 -20.20 -5.89
C PRO A 43 5.12 -19.58 -6.08
N LEU A 44 4.05 -20.37 -6.02
CA LEU A 44 2.70 -19.88 -6.37
C LEU A 44 2.15 -18.84 -5.38
N PHE A 45 2.26 -19.05 -4.07
CA PHE A 45 1.68 -18.12 -3.09
C PHE A 45 2.46 -16.81 -2.99
N VAL A 46 3.76 -16.81 -3.32
CA VAL A 46 4.55 -15.58 -3.48
C VAL A 46 4.01 -14.71 -4.62
N PHE A 47 3.68 -15.29 -5.78
CA PHE A 47 3.10 -14.53 -6.89
C PHE A 47 1.70 -14.00 -6.55
N VAL A 48 0.89 -14.79 -5.85
CA VAL A 48 -0.43 -14.35 -5.37
C VAL A 48 -0.27 -13.21 -4.35
N GLY A 49 0.65 -13.34 -3.40
CA GLY A 49 0.94 -12.31 -2.40
C GLY A 49 1.43 -11.01 -3.04
N LEU A 50 2.27 -11.11 -4.07
CA LEU A 50 2.73 -9.97 -4.87
C LEU A 50 1.56 -9.28 -5.59
N ALA A 51 0.73 -10.05 -6.30
CA ALA A 51 -0.42 -9.51 -7.02
C ALA A 51 -1.39 -8.81 -6.07
N LEU A 52 -1.70 -9.44 -4.92
CA LEU A 52 -2.53 -8.85 -3.88
C LEU A 52 -1.91 -7.58 -3.29
N GLY A 53 -0.60 -7.55 -3.04
CA GLY A 53 0.10 -6.38 -2.54
C GLY A 53 0.05 -5.19 -3.51
N ILE A 54 0.20 -5.44 -4.81
CA ILE A 54 0.06 -4.41 -5.86
C ILE A 54 -1.37 -3.88 -5.88
N VAL A 55 -2.37 -4.76 -5.93
CA VAL A 55 -3.78 -4.36 -5.96
C VAL A 55 -4.16 -3.57 -4.71
N ALA A 56 -3.70 -3.99 -3.53
CA ALA A 56 -3.94 -3.30 -2.27
C ALA A 56 -3.31 -1.90 -2.27
N ALA A 57 -2.06 -1.76 -2.71
CA ALA A 57 -1.38 -0.47 -2.82
C ALA A 57 -2.13 0.48 -3.77
N VAL A 58 -2.53 -0.01 -4.95
CA VAL A 58 -3.31 0.76 -5.93
C VAL A 58 -4.67 1.17 -5.35
N ALA A 59 -5.37 0.25 -4.68
CA ALA A 59 -6.67 0.54 -4.07
C ALA A 59 -6.56 1.60 -2.96
N VAL A 60 -5.53 1.55 -2.13
CA VAL A 60 -5.25 2.57 -1.11
C VAL A 60 -5.08 3.95 -1.75
N VAL A 61 -4.29 4.05 -2.81
CA VAL A 61 -4.07 5.31 -3.52
C VAL A 61 -5.36 5.78 -4.18
N TYR A 62 -6.08 4.89 -4.85
CA TYR A 62 -7.32 5.23 -5.55
C TYR A 62 -8.40 5.73 -4.59
N VAL A 63 -8.64 5.03 -3.47
CA VAL A 63 -9.68 5.40 -2.50
C VAL A 63 -9.32 6.68 -1.76
N ARG A 64 -8.05 6.86 -1.36
CA ARG A 64 -7.63 8.05 -0.58
C ARG A 64 -7.46 9.30 -1.41
N TYR A 65 -7.00 9.18 -2.65
CA TYR A 65 -6.66 10.34 -3.47
C TYR A 65 -7.62 10.50 -4.63
N VAL A 66 -7.77 9.49 -5.49
CA VAL A 66 -8.54 9.67 -6.73
C VAL A 66 -10.03 9.88 -6.40
N ARG A 67 -10.64 9.01 -5.60
CA ARG A 67 -12.07 9.11 -5.24
C ARG A 67 -12.40 10.29 -4.32
N ARG A 68 -11.41 10.85 -3.62
CA ARG A 68 -11.64 11.93 -2.66
C ARG A 68 -11.50 13.32 -3.28
N TYR A 69 -10.73 13.44 -4.36
CA TYR A 69 -10.43 14.72 -5.02
C TYR A 69 -11.07 14.89 -6.40
N TRP A 70 -11.60 13.82 -7.02
CA TRP A 70 -12.45 13.86 -8.22
C TRP A 70 -13.88 13.45 -7.86
#